data_AF-A0A7M4DEQ6-F1
#
_entry.id   AF-A0A7M4DEQ6-F1
#
_cell.length_a   1.000
_cell.length_b   1.000
_cell.length_c   1.000
_cell.angle_alpha   90.00
_cell.angle_beta   90.00
_cell.angle_gamma   90.00
#
_symmetry.space_group_name_H-M   'P 1'
#
loop_
_entity.id
_entity.type
_entity.pdbx_description
1 polymer ?
#
loop_
_entity_poly.entity_id
_entity_poly.type
_entity_poly.pdbx_seq_one_letter_code
_entity_poly.pdbx_strand_id
1 'polypeptide(L)'
;MNAQKIVTTVAAIAAGFAANKLISLVWKGVTGHEPPTGDADDGEISLGELVVFAAVSGAVVAFARTFATRTTGKWMSRGEIKKA
;
A
#
# COMPACT_ATOMS: atom_id res chain seq x y z
N MET A 1 -23.24 9.24 -14.63
CA MET A 1 -22.18 8.77 -13.71
C MET A 1 -22.74 8.88 -12.29
N ASN A 2 -22.83 7.78 -11.55
CA ASN A 2 -23.56 7.70 -10.29
C ASN A 2 -22.74 8.39 -9.18
N ALA A 3 -23.38 9.14 -8.27
CA ALA A 3 -22.69 9.91 -7.21
C ALA A 3 -21.69 9.05 -6.41
N GLN A 4 -22.03 7.78 -6.17
CA GLN A 4 -21.17 6.82 -5.50
C GLN A 4 -19.82 6.62 -6.20
N LYS A 5 -19.80 6.55 -7.55
CA LYS A 5 -18.57 6.40 -8.32
C LYS A 5 -17.66 7.62 -8.19
N ILE A 6 -18.25 8.82 -8.17
CA ILE A 6 -17.49 10.08 -8.02
C ILE A 6 -16.83 10.12 -6.65
N VAL A 7 -17.59 9.84 -5.58
CA VAL A 7 -17.06 9.82 -4.21
C VAL A 7 -15.95 8.79 -4.07
N THR A 8 -16.12 7.57 -4.59
CA THR A 8 -15.08 6.54 -4.53
C THR A 8 -13.83 6.93 -5.31
N THR A 9 -13.98 7.57 -6.48
CA THR A 9 -12.85 8.03 -7.28
C THR A 9 -12.06 9.11 -6.57
N VAL A 10 -12.75 10.12 -6.01
CA VAL A 10 -12.10 11.19 -5.24
C VAL A 10 -11.39 10.64 -4.01
N ALA A 11 -12.03 9.72 -3.29
CA ALA A 11 -11.43 9.05 -2.14
C ALA A 11 -10.18 8.25 -2.53
N ALA A 12 -10.21 7.53 -3.65
CA ALA A 12 -9.06 6.76 -4.15
C ALA A 12 -7.88 7.69 -4.50
N ILE A 13 -8.14 8.83 -5.15
CA ILE A 13 -7.12 9.83 -5.47
C ILE A 13 -6.49 10.39 -4.18
N ALA A 14 -7.32 10.80 -3.22
CA ALA A 14 -6.85 11.31 -1.94
C ALA A 14 -6.02 10.27 -1.17
N ALA A 15 -6.48 9.02 -1.15
CA ALA A 15 -5.76 7.90 -0.53
C ALA A 15 -4.41 7.65 -1.22
N GLY A 16 -4.35 7.68 -2.55
CA GLY A 16 -3.11 7.55 -3.31
C GLY A 16 -2.10 8.64 -2.97
N PHE A 17 -2.55 9.90 -2.88
CA PHE A 17 -1.68 11.02 -2.49
C PHE A 17 -1.13 10.85 -1.06
N ALA A 18 -1.98 10.49 -0.11
CA ALA A 18 -1.58 10.24 1.27
C ALA A 18 -0.61 9.05 1.38
N ALA A 19 -0.88 7.96 0.65
CA ALA A 19 -0.01 6.78 0.63
C ALA A 19 1.39 7.11 0.10
N ASN A 20 1.50 7.86 -1.01
CA ASN A 20 2.78 8.26 -1.57
C ASN A 20 3.61 9.10 -0.59
N LYS A 21 2.98 10.04 0.12
CA LYS A 21 3.65 10.83 1.16
C LYS A 21 4.12 9.97 2.33
N LEU A 22 3.31 8.99 2.74
CA LEU A 22 3.65 8.11 3.85
C LEU A 22 4.81 7.18 3.49
N ILE A 23 4.80 6.60 2.29
CA ILE A 23 5.90 5.77 1.77
C ILE A 23 7.19 6.58 1.70
N SER A 24 7.16 7.81 1.16
CA SER A 24 8.38 8.62 1.07
C SER A 24 8.95 9.00 2.43
N LEU A 25 8.10 9.31 3.41
CA LEU A 25 8.52 9.58 4.78
C LEU A 25 9.14 8.37 5.47
N VAL A 26 8.48 7.21 5.36
CA VAL A 26 8.98 5.96 5.95
C VAL A 26 10.31 5.58 5.31
N TRP A 27 10.42 5.66 3.98
CA TRP A 27 11.63 5.30 3.28
C TRP A 27 12.79 6.23 3.64
N LYS A 28 12.58 7.55 3.52
CA LYS A 28 13.59 8.53 3.92
C LYS A 28 14.02 8.37 5.38
N GLY A 29 13.11 7.98 6.27
CA GLY A 29 13.43 7.71 7.67
C GLY A 29 14.30 6.47 7.88
N VAL A 30 14.17 5.43 7.04
CA VAL A 30 14.90 4.16 7.17
C VAL A 30 16.20 4.17 6.37
N THR A 31 16.18 4.68 5.14
CA THR A 31 17.33 4.66 4.22
C THR A 31 18.09 5.98 4.15
N GLY A 32 17.47 7.10 4.55
CA GLY A 32 18.08 8.43 4.51
C GLY A 32 17.94 9.15 3.16
N HIS A 33 17.40 8.49 2.14
CA HIS A 33 17.20 9.04 0.78
C HIS A 33 15.80 8.74 0.26
N GLU A 34 15.40 9.38 -0.85
CA GLU A 34 14.08 9.16 -1.45
C GLU A 34 13.92 7.72 -1.93
N PRO A 35 12.71 7.15 -1.86
CA PRO A 35 12.46 5.80 -2.33
C PRO A 35 12.80 5.68 -3.81
N PRO A 36 13.52 4.63 -4.22
CA PRO A 36 13.79 4.38 -5.62
C PRO A 36 12.44 4.26 -6.33
N THR A 37 12.12 5.24 -7.17
CA THR A 37 11.02 5.16 -8.13
C THR A 37 11.47 4.12 -9.13
N GLY A 38 10.97 2.90 -8.95
CA GLY A 38 11.50 1.72 -9.60
C GLY A 38 11.49 1.82 -11.12
N ASP A 39 12.62 2.24 -11.66
CA ASP A 39 13.11 1.76 -12.94
C ASP A 39 14.26 0.82 -12.59
N ALA A 40 13.99 -0.49 -12.69
CA ALA A 40 15.00 -1.54 -12.51
C ALA A 40 16.09 -1.50 -13.62
N ASP A 41 15.96 -0.58 -14.56
CA ASP A 41 16.83 -0.37 -15.73
C ASP A 41 17.84 0.79 -15.50
N ASP A 42 17.71 1.53 -14.40
CA ASP A 42 18.78 2.42 -13.95
C ASP A 42 19.86 1.54 -13.35
N GLY A 43 20.89 1.23 -14.15
CA GLY A 43 22.00 0.31 -13.83
C GLY A 43 22.86 0.65 -12.61
N GLU A 44 22.35 1.46 -11.68
CA GLU A 44 22.96 1.86 -10.41
C GLU A 44 22.43 1.06 -9.19
N ILE A 45 21.38 0.24 -9.34
CA ILE A 45 20.82 -0.54 -8.22
C ILE A 45 21.68 -1.78 -7.95
N SER A 46 22.29 -1.85 -6.76
CA SER A 46 23.08 -3.02 -6.35
C SER A 46 22.20 -4.27 -6.18
N LEU A 47 22.75 -5.46 -6.46
CA LEU A 47 22.04 -6.74 -6.27
C LEU A 47 21.52 -6.92 -4.83
N GLY A 48 22.26 -6.41 -3.84
CA GLY A 48 21.83 -6.45 -2.44
C GLY A 48 20.59 -5.58 -2.19
N GLU A 49 20.55 -4.38 -2.78
CA GLU A 49 19.43 -3.46 -2.67
C GLU A 49 18.18 -4.00 -3.38
N LEU A 50 18.36 -4.65 -4.53
CA LEU A 50 17.29 -5.35 -5.24
C LEU A 50 16.66 -6.46 -4.40
N VAL A 51 17.48 -7.29 -3.74
CA VAL A 51 17.00 -8.39 -2.88
C VAL A 51 16.24 -7.84 -1.67
N VAL A 52 16.77 -6.79 -1.02
CA VAL A 52 16.10 -6.13 0.11
C VAL A 52 14.76 -5.53 -0.33
N PHE A 53 14.75 -4.80 -1.45
CA PHE A 53 13.52 -4.22 -2.00
C PHE A 53 12.49 -5.30 -2.35
N ALA A 54 12.90 -6.40 -2.96
CA ALA A 54 12.03 -7.52 -3.28
C ALA A 54 11.45 -8.18 -2.03
N ALA A 55 12.28 -8.41 -1.00
CA ALA A 55 11.83 -8.99 0.27
C ALA A 55 10.83 -8.07 0.99
N VAL A 56 11.13 -6.77 1.06
CA VAL A 56 10.24 -5.77 1.67
C VAL A 56 8.93 -5.66 0.88
N SER A 57 8.99 -5.57 -0.45
CA SER A 57 7.81 -5.50 -1.31
C SER A 57 6.93 -6.74 -1.15
N GLY A 58 7.54 -7.94 -1.15
CA GLY A 58 6.84 -9.20 -0.91
C GLY A 58 6.16 -9.24 0.46
N ALA A 59 6.86 -8.81 1.51
CA ALA A 59 6.31 -8.73 2.87
C ALA A 59 5.12 -7.76 2.97
N VAL A 60 5.23 -6.58 2.36
CA VAL A 60 4.17 -5.55 2.36
C VAL A 60 2.93 -6.08 1.63
N VAL A 61 3.08 -6.72 0.48
CA VAL A 61 1.95 -7.29 -0.28
C VAL A 61 1.26 -8.40 0.51
N ALA A 62 2.04 -9.32 1.10
CA ALA A 62 1.49 -10.39 1.94
C ALA A 62 0.74 -9.83 3.16
N PHE A 63 1.31 -8.81 3.80
CA PHE A 63 0.69 -8.10 4.90
C PHE A 63 -0.61 -7.42 4.48
N ALA A 64 -0.60 -6.64 3.40
CA ALA A 64 -1.77 -5.93 2.89
C ALA A 64 -2.92 -6.89 2.57
N ARG A 65 -2.63 -8.02 1.90
CA ARG A 65 -3.62 -9.05 1.60
C ARG A 65 -4.21 -9.65 2.88
N THR A 66 -3.37 -10.03 3.83
CA THR A 66 -3.81 -10.63 5.10
C THR A 66 -4.60 -9.64 5.95
N PHE A 67 -4.18 -8.38 5.95
CA PHE A 67 -4.85 -7.30 6.66
C PHE A 67 -6.22 -7.02 6.05
N ALA A 68 -6.30 -6.96 4.72
CA ALA A 68 -7.56 -6.79 4.00
C ALA A 68 -8.51 -7.95 4.28
N THR A 69 -8.08 -9.21 4.16
CA THR A 69 -8.96 -10.37 4.42
C THR A 69 -9.43 -10.43 5.87
N ARG A 70 -8.53 -10.19 6.85
CA ARG A 70 -8.90 -10.13 8.27
C ARG A 70 -9.83 -8.98 8.61
N THR A 71 -9.61 -7.81 8.02
CA THR A 71 -10.45 -6.64 8.27
C THR A 71 -11.83 -6.83 7.65
N THR A 72 -11.90 -7.32 6.41
CA THR A 72 -13.17 -7.67 5.76
C THR A 72 -13.95 -8.70 6.59
N GLY A 73 -13.29 -9.73 7.13
CA GLY A 73 -13.94 -10.70 8.03
C GLY A 73 -14.50 -10.08 9.31
N LYS A 74 -13.79 -9.13 9.93
CA LYS A 74 -14.27 -8.40 11.13
C LYS A 74 -15.42 -7.44 10.81
N TRP A 75 -15.41 -6.80 9.65
CA TRP A 75 -16.45 -5.85 9.25
C TRP A 75 -17.71 -6.54 8.72
N MET A 76 -17.56 -7.64 7.96
CA MET A 76 -18.69 -8.47 7.52
C MET A 76 -19.34 -9.21 8.69
N SER A 77 -18.57 -9.82 9.60
CA SER A 77 -19.16 -10.46 10.80
C SER A 77 -19.94 -9.47 11.67
N ARG A 78 -19.45 -8.23 11.82
CA ARG A 78 -20.18 -7.15 12.52
C ARG A 78 -21.47 -6.71 11.78
N GLY A 79 -21.54 -6.88 10.46
CA GLY A 79 -22.73 -6.62 9.66
C GLY A 79 -23.79 -7.72 9.79
N GLU A 80 -23.37 -8.99 9.89
CA GLU A 80 -24.30 -10.13 10.01
C GLU A 80 -24.92 -10.27 11.41
N ILE A 81 -24.23 -9.88 12.47
CA ILE A 81 -24.78 -9.92 13.86
C ILE A 81 -25.93 -8.91 14.03
N LYS A 82 -26.04 -7.87 13.20
CA LYS A 82 -27.12 -6.87 13.32
C LYS A 82 -28.43 -7.29 12.66
N LYS A 83 -28.49 -8.50 12.07
CA LYS A 83 -29.65 -9.00 11.32
C LYS A 83 -30.21 -10.33 11.84
N ALA A 84 -29.76 -10.79 13.01
CA ALA A 84 -30.32 -11.93 13.73
C ALA A 84 -31.02 -11.47 15.02
#